data_AF-A0A3C0WZZ6-F1
#
_entry.id   AF-A0A3C0WZZ6-F1
#
_cell.length_a   1.000
_cell.length_b   1.000
_cell.length_c   1.000
_cell.angle_alpha   90.00
_cell.angle_beta   90.00
_cell.angle_gamma   90.00
#
_symmetry.space_group_name_H-M   'P 1'
#
loop_
_entity.id
_entity.type
_entity.pdbx_description
1 polymer ?
#
loop_
_entity_poly.entity_id
_entity_poly.type
_entity_poly.pdbx_seq_one_letter_code
_entity_poly.pdbx_strand_id
1 'polypeptide(L)'
;MRADGKRLRNTDPMYTVAAYVMNKRVDSMNMVTLDIPYDPIQNYLNEKRKQGIAISHLGVIIAAYLRTAAEFPLLNRFIMNCKPYARNEFCVAMVVLKSGEMDNGTMSKMYFKMTDTIFDVNGKINEYVSDNREVPEKNGTEKMIKILLGAPGVLRVGVGLFKFMDKHGLLPKKVIDMSPFHNSLCISNLAS
;
A
#
# COMPACT_ATOMS: atom_id res chain seq x y z
N MET A 1 -23.70 20.41 -16.68
CA MET A 1 -23.26 19.23 -17.46
C MET A 1 -22.07 19.67 -18.29
N ARG A 2 -21.01 18.87 -18.44
CA ARG A 2 -19.96 19.22 -19.42
C ARG A 2 -20.52 18.98 -20.81
N ALA A 3 -20.19 19.85 -21.77
CA ALA A 3 -20.69 19.72 -23.15
C ALA A 3 -20.14 18.46 -23.85
N ASP A 4 -18.96 18.02 -23.44
CA ASP A 4 -18.19 16.90 -23.98
C ASP A 4 -18.28 15.62 -23.12
N GLY A 5 -19.12 15.59 -22.08
CA GLY A 5 -19.20 14.40 -21.23
C GLY A 5 -20.21 14.44 -20.09
N LYS A 6 -20.57 13.24 -19.62
CA LYS A 6 -21.45 13.03 -18.48
C LYS A 6 -20.63 12.68 -17.25
N ARG A 7 -21.02 13.25 -16.10
CA ARG A 7 -20.39 12.95 -14.81
C ARG A 7 -20.79 11.54 -14.37
N LEU A 8 -19.79 10.69 -14.10
CA LEU A 8 -20.00 9.41 -13.45
C LEU A 8 -20.40 9.63 -11.98
N ARG A 9 -21.42 8.89 -11.51
CA ARG A 9 -21.95 9.03 -10.13
C ARG A 9 -21.72 7.80 -9.27
N ASN A 10 -21.64 6.61 -9.88
CA ASN A 10 -21.43 5.33 -9.20
C ASN A 10 -20.07 4.75 -9.64
N THR A 11 -18.99 5.39 -9.21
CA THR A 11 -17.62 4.90 -9.39
C THR A 11 -17.09 4.38 -8.06
N ASP A 12 -16.09 3.52 -8.09
CA ASP A 12 -15.42 3.07 -6.86
C ASP A 12 -15.00 4.32 -6.03
N PRO A 13 -15.40 4.36 -4.75
CA PRO A 13 -15.01 5.38 -3.78
C PRO A 13 -13.52 5.75 -3.82
N MET A 14 -12.64 4.76 -3.99
CA MET A 14 -11.20 4.96 -4.01
C MET A 14 -10.75 5.79 -5.22
N TYR A 15 -11.28 5.52 -6.43
CA TYR A 15 -10.99 6.36 -7.60
C TYR A 15 -11.45 7.81 -7.39
N THR A 16 -12.59 7.99 -6.73
CA THR A 16 -13.11 9.33 -6.43
C THR A 16 -12.19 10.09 -5.49
N VAL A 17 -11.73 9.46 -4.40
CA VAL A 17 -10.79 10.08 -3.45
C VAL A 17 -9.42 10.31 -4.10
N ALA A 18 -8.90 9.33 -4.84
CA ALA A 18 -7.62 9.40 -5.53
C ALA A 18 -7.55 10.59 -6.48
N ALA A 19 -8.64 10.92 -7.21
CA ALA A 19 -8.68 12.08 -8.10
C ALA A 19 -8.48 13.44 -7.38
N TYR A 20 -8.83 13.55 -6.09
CA TYR A 20 -8.58 14.76 -5.29
C TYR A 20 -7.17 14.78 -4.69
N VAL A 21 -6.62 13.61 -4.36
CA VAL A 21 -5.27 13.46 -3.81
C VAL A 21 -4.22 13.61 -4.93
N MET A 22 -4.33 12.81 -5.98
CA MET A 22 -3.47 12.76 -7.16
C MET A 22 -4.12 13.56 -8.30
N ASN A 23 -4.27 14.86 -8.12
CA ASN A 23 -4.96 15.73 -9.08
C ASN A 23 -4.11 16.10 -10.31
N LYS A 24 -2.88 15.61 -10.40
CA LYS A 24 -1.98 15.79 -11.53
C LYS A 24 -1.81 14.46 -12.26
N ARG A 25 -1.71 14.53 -13.59
CA ARG A 25 -1.52 13.34 -14.44
C ARG A 25 -0.12 12.74 -14.31
N VAL A 26 0.87 13.60 -14.11
CA VAL A 26 2.28 13.22 -14.02
C VAL A 26 2.86 13.76 -12.71
N ASP A 27 3.62 12.91 -12.05
CA ASP A 27 4.53 13.26 -10.98
C ASP A 27 5.92 12.74 -11.34
N SER A 28 6.91 13.00 -10.48
CA SER A 28 8.27 12.50 -10.67
C SER A 28 8.31 10.98 -10.44
N MET A 29 8.09 10.21 -11.51
CA MET A 29 8.10 8.75 -11.49
C MET A 29 9.18 8.22 -12.42
N ASN A 30 10.10 7.43 -11.87
CA ASN A 30 11.07 6.66 -12.63
C ASN A 30 10.69 5.18 -12.56
N MET A 31 10.67 4.51 -13.71
CA MET A 31 10.30 3.10 -13.81
C MET A 31 11.48 2.32 -14.38
N VAL A 32 11.68 1.12 -13.84
CA VAL A 32 12.62 0.13 -14.36
C VAL A 32 11.94 -1.22 -14.41
N THR A 33 12.23 -1.99 -15.46
CA THR A 33 11.79 -3.37 -15.60
C THR A 33 12.98 -4.27 -15.32
N LEU A 34 12.77 -5.28 -14.47
CA LEU A 34 13.79 -6.25 -14.09
C LEU A 34 13.26 -7.65 -14.32
N ASP A 35 14.06 -8.49 -14.97
CA ASP A 35 13.79 -9.91 -15.13
C ASP A 35 14.48 -10.67 -13.98
N ILE A 36 13.66 -11.25 -13.09
CA ILE A 36 14.15 -11.99 -11.93
C ILE A 36 14.06 -13.49 -12.24
N PRO A 37 15.16 -14.26 -12.12
CA PRO A 37 15.13 -15.68 -12.43
C PRO A 37 14.22 -16.44 -11.46
N TYR A 38 13.26 -17.17 -12.02
CA TYR A 38 12.24 -17.89 -11.26
C TYR A 38 12.76 -19.18 -10.60
N ASP A 39 13.57 -19.96 -11.32
CA ASP A 39 13.99 -21.29 -10.87
C ASP A 39 14.72 -21.30 -9.51
N PRO A 40 15.65 -20.37 -9.21
CA PRO A 40 16.29 -20.33 -7.91
C PRO A 40 15.30 -20.08 -6.76
N ILE A 41 14.31 -19.20 -6.99
CA ILE A 41 13.25 -18.91 -6.02
C ILE A 41 12.42 -20.18 -5.80
N GLN A 42 11.99 -20.82 -6.89
CA GLN A 42 11.17 -22.03 -6.82
C GLN A 42 11.88 -23.19 -6.11
N ASN A 43 13.17 -23.38 -6.38
CA ASN A 43 13.98 -24.41 -5.73
C ASN A 43 14.08 -24.16 -4.21
N TYR A 44 14.37 -22.92 -3.81
CA TYR A 44 14.39 -22.54 -2.40
C TYR A 44 13.04 -22.79 -1.72
N LEU A 45 11.93 -22.42 -2.37
CA LEU A 45 10.58 -22.65 -1.84
C LEU A 45 10.28 -24.15 -1.68
N ASN A 46 10.67 -24.98 -2.65
CA ASN A 46 10.49 -26.43 -2.59
C ASN A 46 11.31 -27.06 -1.45
N GLU A 47 12.55 -26.63 -1.25
CA GLU A 47 13.39 -27.07 -0.14
C GLU A 47 12.78 -26.72 1.21
N LYS A 48 12.29 -25.48 1.37
CA LYS A 48 11.63 -25.06 2.62
C LYS A 48 10.31 -25.77 2.87
N ARG A 49 9.53 -26.07 1.83
CA ARG A 49 8.33 -26.90 1.94
C ARG A 49 8.65 -28.32 2.44
N LYS A 50 9.75 -28.93 1.98
CA LYS A 50 10.21 -30.24 2.50
C LYS A 50 10.58 -30.18 4.00
N GLN A 51 10.97 -29.02 4.50
CA GLN A 51 11.25 -28.77 5.92
C GLN A 51 9.97 -28.41 6.72
N GLY A 52 8.79 -28.47 6.11
CA GLY A 52 7.51 -28.11 6.74
C GLY A 52 7.22 -26.61 6.77
N ILE A 53 8.05 -25.77 6.12
CA ILE A 53 7.89 -24.31 6.11
C ILE A 53 7.31 -23.88 4.76
N ALA A 54 6.05 -23.43 4.76
CA ALA A 54 5.41 -22.87 3.58
C ALA A 54 5.71 -21.37 3.46
N ILE A 55 6.44 -20.99 2.40
CA ILE A 55 6.74 -19.60 2.04
C ILE A 55 6.08 -19.29 0.68
N SER A 56 5.53 -18.09 0.53
CA SER A 56 4.98 -17.62 -0.75
C SER A 56 6.04 -16.91 -1.59
N HIS A 57 5.90 -16.92 -2.93
CA HIS A 57 6.77 -16.13 -3.82
C HIS A 57 6.79 -14.66 -3.44
N LEU A 58 5.62 -14.09 -3.12
CA LEU A 58 5.50 -12.72 -2.64
C LEU A 58 6.32 -12.48 -1.37
N GLY A 59 6.31 -13.43 -0.43
CA GLY A 59 7.13 -13.36 0.78
C GLY A 59 8.62 -13.29 0.50
N VAL A 60 9.12 -14.04 -0.50
CA VAL A 60 10.51 -13.96 -0.94
C VAL A 60 10.84 -12.58 -1.50
N ILE A 61 9.97 -12.05 -2.38
CA ILE A 61 10.18 -10.73 -3.00
C ILE A 61 10.15 -9.60 -1.97
N ILE A 62 9.18 -9.61 -1.06
CA ILE A 62 9.10 -8.62 0.02
C ILE A 62 10.32 -8.71 0.93
N ALA A 63 10.76 -9.92 1.31
CA ALA A 63 11.95 -10.11 2.14
C ALA A 63 13.23 -9.61 1.43
N ALA A 64 13.38 -9.88 0.13
CA ALA A 64 14.50 -9.39 -0.66
C ALA A 64 14.50 -7.86 -0.76
N TYR A 65 13.34 -7.25 -1.00
CA TYR A 65 13.23 -5.79 -1.06
C TYR A 65 13.47 -5.14 0.31
N LEU A 66 12.95 -5.74 1.39
CA LEU A 66 13.20 -5.28 2.76
C LEU A 66 14.69 -5.28 3.08
N ARG A 67 15.41 -6.35 2.69
CA ARG A 67 16.87 -6.42 2.85
C ARG A 67 17.58 -5.35 2.03
N THR A 68 17.14 -5.13 0.80
CA THR A 68 17.65 -4.06 -0.07
C THR A 68 17.44 -2.68 0.57
N ALA A 69 16.26 -2.41 1.14
CA ALA A 69 15.98 -1.15 1.83
C ALA A 69 16.78 -0.97 3.12
N ALA A 70 17.15 -2.07 3.80
CA ALA A 70 18.03 -2.04 4.96
C ALA A 70 19.48 -1.69 4.58
N GLU A 71 19.98 -2.20 3.45
CA GLU A 71 21.33 -1.91 2.95
C GLU A 71 21.41 -0.54 2.25
N PHE A 72 20.32 -0.12 1.59
CA PHE A 72 20.20 1.15 0.88
C PHE A 72 19.10 2.02 1.50
N PRO A 73 19.35 2.65 2.67
CA PRO A 73 18.33 3.39 3.43
C PRO A 73 17.77 4.62 2.70
N LEU A 74 18.41 5.05 1.60
CA LEU A 74 17.88 6.10 0.73
C LEU A 74 16.53 5.71 0.11
N LEU A 75 16.28 4.42 -0.12
CA LEU A 75 15.02 3.90 -0.67
C LEU A 75 13.83 4.15 0.25
N ASN A 76 14.05 4.24 1.57
CA ASN A 76 12.98 4.49 2.54
C ASN A 76 12.88 5.98 2.96
N ARG A 77 13.20 6.90 2.05
CA ARG A 77 13.07 8.35 2.25
C ARG A 77 11.90 8.92 1.44
N PHE A 78 11.45 10.10 1.81
CA PHE A 78 10.48 10.86 1.05
C PHE A 78 10.79 12.35 1.15
N ILE A 79 10.28 13.14 0.21
CA ILE A 79 10.40 14.59 0.22
C ILE A 79 9.02 15.15 0.51
N MET A 80 8.93 16.02 1.50
CA MET A 80 7.71 16.78 1.75
C MET A 80 8.05 18.24 1.99
N ASN A 81 7.30 19.15 1.36
CA ASN A 81 7.50 20.59 1.51
C ASN A 81 8.98 21.03 1.31
N CYS A 82 9.63 20.53 0.25
CA CYS A 82 11.05 20.77 -0.07
C CYS A 82 12.06 20.30 1.00
N LYS A 83 11.65 19.40 1.90
CA LYS A 83 12.53 18.84 2.93
C LYS A 83 12.60 17.31 2.77
N PRO A 84 13.80 16.72 2.80
CA PRO A 84 13.95 15.26 2.82
C PRO A 84 13.67 14.69 4.21
N TYR A 85 13.00 13.55 4.26
CA TYR A 85 12.66 12.82 5.48
C TYR A 85 13.03 11.34 5.32
N ALA A 86 13.51 10.73 6.39
CA ALA A 86 13.59 9.27 6.51
C ALA A 86 12.31 8.77 7.21
N ARG A 87 11.71 7.67 6.72
CA ARG A 87 10.59 7.06 7.42
C ARG A 87 11.09 6.35 8.68
N ASN A 88 10.32 6.47 9.76
CA ASN A 88 10.60 5.76 11.02
C ASN A 88 10.21 4.27 10.98
N GLU A 89 9.45 3.89 9.96
CA GLU A 89 8.88 2.56 9.80
C GLU A 89 9.06 2.09 8.35
N PHE A 90 9.02 0.78 8.16
CA PHE A 90 8.96 0.18 6.84
C PHE A 90 7.60 -0.50 6.67
N CYS A 91 6.75 0.10 5.85
CA CYS A 91 5.40 -0.40 5.61
C CYS A 91 5.18 -0.74 4.14
N VAL A 92 4.72 -1.96 3.91
CA VAL A 92 4.37 -2.47 2.58
C VAL A 92 2.86 -2.40 2.46
N ALA A 93 2.38 -1.62 1.50
CA ALA A 93 0.98 -1.56 1.16
C ALA A 93 0.67 -2.54 0.04
N MET A 94 -0.38 -3.34 0.21
CA MET A 94 -0.82 -4.34 -0.75
C MET A 94 -2.32 -4.23 -0.97
N VAL A 95 -2.73 -4.37 -2.23
CA VAL A 95 -4.13 -4.51 -2.60
C VAL A 95 -4.54 -5.96 -2.37
N VAL A 96 -5.52 -6.17 -1.49
CA VAL A 96 -6.15 -7.49 -1.32
C VAL A 96 -7.52 -7.45 -1.97
N LEU A 97 -7.75 -8.38 -2.90
CA LEU A 97 -9.06 -8.58 -3.51
C LEU A 97 -9.97 -9.30 -2.49
N LYS A 98 -11.15 -8.74 -2.23
CA LYS A 98 -12.16 -9.41 -1.42
C LYS A 98 -12.83 -10.52 -2.24
N SER A 99 -13.00 -11.70 -1.62
CA SER A 99 -13.69 -12.83 -2.25
C SER A 99 -15.11 -12.42 -2.67
N GLY A 100 -15.40 -12.48 -3.98
CA GLY A 100 -16.73 -12.18 -4.54
C GLY A 100 -16.91 -10.75 -5.07
N GLU A 101 -16.00 -9.83 -4.78
CA GLU A 101 -15.99 -8.49 -5.36
C GLU A 101 -14.74 -8.33 -6.21
N MET A 102 -14.84 -8.65 -7.51
CA MET A 102 -13.70 -8.55 -8.45
C MET A 102 -13.14 -7.12 -8.59
N ASP A 103 -13.91 -6.10 -8.17
CA ASP A 103 -13.62 -4.69 -8.45
C ASP A 103 -13.27 -3.84 -7.22
N ASN A 104 -13.41 -4.36 -5.98
CA ASN A 104 -13.19 -3.58 -4.76
C ASN A 104 -11.99 -4.12 -3.96
N GLY A 105 -10.79 -3.92 -4.48
CA GLY A 105 -9.56 -4.20 -3.74
C GLY A 105 -9.36 -3.19 -2.61
N THR A 106 -9.22 -3.66 -1.36
CA THR A 106 -8.87 -2.76 -0.26
C THR A 106 -7.36 -2.74 -0.09
N MET A 107 -6.81 -1.52 0.01
CA MET A 107 -5.40 -1.31 0.30
C MET A 107 -5.17 -1.42 1.81
N SER A 108 -4.29 -2.34 2.20
CA SER A 108 -3.87 -2.47 3.59
C SER A 108 -2.36 -2.45 3.70
N LYS A 109 -1.88 -2.21 4.92
CA LYS A 109 -0.45 -2.08 5.21
C LYS A 109 0.01 -3.16 6.17
N MET A 110 1.14 -3.75 5.84
CA MET A 110 1.93 -4.61 6.73
C MET A 110 3.17 -3.83 7.17
N TYR A 111 3.54 -3.97 8.45
CA TYR A 111 4.69 -3.28 9.04
C TYR A 111 5.83 -4.24 9.33
N PHE A 112 7.01 -3.92 8.81
CA PHE A 112 8.22 -4.73 8.95
C PHE A 112 9.30 -3.96 9.70
N LYS A 113 10.18 -4.71 10.37
CA LYS A 113 11.44 -4.19 10.90
C LYS A 113 12.52 -4.48 9.88
N MET A 114 13.48 -3.58 9.73
CA MET A 114 14.61 -3.78 8.81
C MET A 114 15.48 -5.01 9.15
N THR A 115 15.31 -5.57 10.35
CA THR A 115 15.98 -6.78 10.83
C THR A 115 15.15 -8.05 10.65
N ASP A 116 13.91 -7.95 10.16
CA ASP A 116 13.04 -9.12 9.97
C ASP A 116 13.69 -10.10 8.97
N THR A 117 13.68 -11.38 9.31
CA THR A 117 14.12 -12.46 8.43
C THR A 117 13.01 -12.81 7.43
N ILE A 118 13.34 -13.64 6.44
CA ILE A 118 12.34 -14.19 5.51
C ILE A 118 11.20 -14.94 6.23
N PHE A 119 11.50 -15.55 7.39
CA PHE A 119 10.49 -16.26 8.18
C PHE A 119 9.57 -15.28 8.92
N ASP A 120 10.12 -14.20 9.47
CA ASP A 120 9.33 -13.14 10.12
C ASP A 120 8.42 -12.44 9.10
N VAL A 121 8.96 -12.16 7.91
CA VAL A 121 8.21 -11.57 6.79
C VAL A 121 7.06 -12.49 6.39
N ASN A 122 7.33 -13.78 6.20
CA ASN A 122 6.31 -14.76 5.85
C ASN A 122 5.25 -14.91 6.94
N GLY A 123 5.64 -14.92 8.21
CA GLY A 123 4.73 -14.96 9.36
C GLY A 123 3.76 -13.78 9.35
N LYS A 124 4.27 -12.56 9.17
CA LYS A 124 3.46 -11.34 9.08
C LYS A 124 2.52 -11.32 7.89
N ILE A 125 2.96 -11.82 6.72
CA ILE A 125 2.09 -11.95 5.55
C ILE A 125 0.96 -12.94 5.84
N ASN A 126 1.26 -14.08 6.45
CA ASN A 126 0.26 -15.10 6.76
C ASN A 126 -0.74 -14.62 7.82
N GLU A 127 -0.27 -13.98 8.89
CA GLU A 127 -1.11 -13.34 9.92
C GLU A 127 -2.03 -12.31 9.27
N TYR A 128 -1.47 -11.44 8.43
CA TYR A 128 -2.22 -10.44 7.70
C TYR A 128 -3.29 -11.06 6.78
N VAL A 129 -2.97 -12.11 6.02
CA VAL A 129 -3.93 -12.82 5.15
C VAL A 129 -5.02 -13.50 5.99
N SER A 130 -4.68 -14.08 7.13
CA SER A 130 -5.64 -14.70 8.07
C SER A 130 -6.62 -13.66 8.61
N ASP A 131 -6.11 -12.55 9.13
CA ASP A 131 -6.91 -11.48 9.73
C ASP A 131 -7.90 -10.86 8.73
N ASN A 132 -7.46 -10.66 7.48
CA ASN A 132 -8.32 -10.09 6.43
C ASN A 132 -9.36 -11.08 5.91
N ARG A 133 -9.17 -12.40 6.08
CA ARG A 133 -10.19 -13.40 5.78
C ARG A 133 -11.28 -13.46 6.85
N GLU A 134 -10.92 -13.26 8.13
CA GLU A 134 -11.85 -13.40 9.25
C GLU A 134 -12.64 -12.12 9.57
N VAL A 135 -12.08 -10.93 9.36
CA VAL A 135 -12.73 -9.64 9.74
C VAL A 135 -12.73 -8.64 8.58
N PRO A 136 -13.75 -8.69 7.68
CA PRO A 136 -13.83 -7.81 6.51
C PRO A 136 -13.99 -6.32 6.82
N GLU A 137 -14.40 -5.96 8.05
CA GLU A 137 -14.87 -4.61 8.40
C GLU A 137 -13.84 -3.68 9.08
N LYS A 138 -12.62 -4.16 9.38
CA LYS A 138 -11.62 -3.37 10.14
C LYS A 138 -10.64 -2.56 9.29
N ASN A 139 -10.93 -2.29 8.02
CA ASN A 139 -9.98 -1.56 7.19
C ASN A 139 -10.07 -0.04 7.39
N GLY A 140 -9.05 0.54 8.03
CA GLY A 140 -8.99 1.97 8.34
C GLY A 140 -9.11 2.88 7.12
N THR A 141 -8.61 2.41 5.96
CA THR A 141 -8.73 3.07 4.66
C THR A 141 -10.20 3.27 4.26
N GLU A 142 -11.03 2.22 4.39
CA GLU A 142 -12.46 2.29 4.04
C GLU A 142 -13.20 3.27 4.96
N LYS A 143 -12.87 3.28 6.25
CA LYS A 143 -13.45 4.23 7.21
C LYS A 143 -13.12 5.67 6.83
N MET A 144 -11.87 5.94 6.45
CA MET A 144 -11.44 7.26 5.99
C MET A 144 -12.19 7.69 4.72
N ILE A 145 -12.33 6.78 3.74
CA ILE A 145 -13.05 7.03 2.49
C ILE A 145 -14.53 7.33 2.77
N LYS A 146 -15.20 6.54 3.62
CA LYS A 146 -16.59 6.75 4.02
C LYS A 146 -16.80 8.14 4.63
N ILE A 147 -15.88 8.59 5.51
CA ILE A 147 -15.95 9.94 6.10
C ILE A 147 -15.79 11.03 5.03
N LEU A 148 -14.79 10.88 4.14
CA LEU A 148 -14.53 11.86 3.09
C LEU A 148 -15.68 11.98 2.07
N LEU A 149 -16.38 10.88 1.80
CA LEU A 149 -17.51 10.84 0.87
C LEU A 149 -18.88 11.05 1.52
N GLY A 150 -18.94 11.18 2.84
CA GLY A 150 -20.19 11.23 3.60
C GLY A 150 -21.06 12.45 3.31
N ALA A 151 -20.49 13.55 2.81
CA ALA A 151 -21.26 14.73 2.40
C ALA A 151 -20.61 15.51 1.24
N PRO A 152 -21.43 16.23 0.44
CA PRO A 152 -20.93 17.10 -0.62
C PRO A 152 -19.98 18.17 -0.06
N GLY A 153 -18.84 18.38 -0.73
CA GLY A 153 -17.84 19.40 -0.33
C GLY A 153 -16.85 18.94 0.74
N VAL A 154 -17.22 17.98 1.60
CA VAL A 154 -16.32 17.41 2.62
C VAL A 154 -15.07 16.81 1.99
N LEU A 155 -15.21 16.11 0.86
CA LEU A 155 -14.05 15.53 0.16
C LEU A 155 -13.00 16.59 -0.21
N ARG A 156 -13.43 17.72 -0.81
CA ARG A 156 -12.52 18.77 -1.26
C ARG A 156 -11.85 19.47 -0.09
N VAL A 157 -12.63 19.84 0.93
CA VAL A 157 -12.13 20.54 2.11
C VAL A 157 -11.25 19.61 2.95
N GLY A 158 -11.68 18.37 3.17
CA GLY A 158 -10.97 17.35 3.94
C GLY A 158 -9.63 16.96 3.31
N VAL A 159 -9.60 16.68 2.00
CA VAL A 159 -8.32 16.42 1.30
C VAL A 159 -7.42 17.65 1.31
N GLY A 160 -7.97 18.86 1.15
CA GLY A 160 -7.21 20.10 1.26
C GLY A 160 -6.56 20.29 2.64
N LEU A 161 -7.34 20.04 3.70
CA LEU A 161 -6.87 20.09 5.08
C LEU A 161 -5.80 19.03 5.34
N PHE A 162 -6.01 17.78 4.93
CA PHE A 162 -5.00 16.73 5.10
C PHE A 162 -3.70 17.05 4.36
N LYS A 163 -3.76 17.56 3.12
CA LYS A 163 -2.57 18.01 2.38
C LYS A 163 -1.84 19.15 3.10
N PHE A 164 -2.58 20.10 3.67
CA PHE A 164 -2.01 21.19 4.46
C PHE A 164 -1.31 20.64 5.70
N MET A 165 -1.99 19.81 6.49
CA MET A 165 -1.42 19.21 7.69
C MET A 165 -0.18 18.38 7.37
N ASP A 166 -0.21 17.57 6.32
CA ASP A 166 0.91 16.76 5.86
C ASP A 166 2.12 17.63 5.48
N LYS A 167 1.89 18.71 4.72
CA LYS A 167 2.92 19.69 4.33
C LYS A 167 3.60 20.35 5.54
N HIS A 168 2.88 20.48 6.64
CA HIS A 168 3.35 21.10 7.88
C HIS A 168 3.75 20.10 8.96
N GLY A 169 3.72 18.78 8.70
CA GLY A 169 4.07 17.75 9.67
C GLY A 169 3.08 17.61 10.83
N LEU A 170 1.84 18.07 10.64
CA LEU A 170 0.76 18.07 11.63
C LEU A 170 -0.21 16.90 11.44
N LEU A 171 -0.05 16.09 10.39
CA LEU A 171 -0.96 15.00 10.08
C LEU A 171 -0.87 13.91 11.18
N PRO A 172 -1.98 13.57 11.87
CA PRO A 172 -1.93 12.60 12.95
C PRO A 172 -1.54 11.21 12.44
N LYS A 173 -0.76 10.48 13.23
CA LYS A 173 -0.30 9.12 12.90
C LYS A 173 -1.44 8.17 12.53
N LYS A 174 -2.57 8.24 13.23
CA LYS A 174 -3.77 7.44 12.90
C LYS A 174 -4.28 7.69 11.47
N VAL A 175 -4.20 8.92 10.96
CA VAL A 175 -4.61 9.24 9.59
C VAL A 175 -3.57 8.73 8.60
N ILE A 176 -2.27 8.83 8.92
CA ILE A 176 -1.19 8.25 8.12
C ILE A 176 -1.39 6.74 7.99
N ASP A 177 -1.69 6.05 9.08
CA ASP A 177 -1.90 4.60 9.10
C ASP A 177 -3.09 4.18 8.22
N MET A 178 -4.19 4.93 8.28
CA MET A 178 -5.39 4.71 7.44
C MET A 178 -5.19 5.14 5.99
N SER A 179 -4.20 5.99 5.69
CA SER A 179 -4.02 6.54 4.34
C SER A 179 -3.31 5.53 3.43
N PRO A 180 -3.87 5.15 2.29
CA PRO A 180 -3.25 4.17 1.40
C PRO A 180 -1.99 4.72 0.71
N PHE A 181 -1.79 6.04 0.73
CA PHE A 181 -0.72 6.74 0.03
C PHE A 181 0.57 6.91 0.85
N HIS A 182 0.51 6.68 2.16
CA HIS A 182 1.68 6.79 3.04
C HIS A 182 2.29 5.41 3.27
N ASN A 183 3.12 4.97 2.33
CA ASN A 183 3.80 3.68 2.41
C ASN A 183 5.27 3.76 1.98
N SER A 184 6.04 2.72 2.30
CA SER A 184 7.45 2.55 1.93
C SER A 184 7.60 1.78 0.61
N LEU A 185 6.75 0.76 0.44
CA LEU A 185 6.61 -0.02 -0.78
C LEU A 185 5.12 -0.23 -1.05
N CYS A 186 4.71 -0.08 -2.29
CA CYS A 186 3.38 -0.47 -2.77
C CYS A 186 3.57 -1.66 -3.70
N ILE A 187 2.93 -2.79 -3.41
CA ILE A 187 3.04 -4.02 -4.20
C ILE A 187 1.66 -4.52 -4.63
N SER A 188 1.58 -4.99 -5.86
CA SER A 188 0.39 -5.64 -6.41
C SER A 188 0.79 -7.00 -6.94
N ASN A 189 0.01 -8.03 -6.61
CA ASN A 189 0.14 -9.36 -7.18
C ASN A 189 -1.09 -9.62 -8.04
N LEU A 190 -0.96 -9.40 -9.35
CA LEU A 190 -2.05 -9.55 -10.32
C LEU A 190 -2.15 -10.97 -10.88
N ALA A 191 -1.24 -11.87 -10.51
CA ALA A 191 -1.17 -13.22 -11.02
C ALA A 191 -0.68 -14.18 -9.92
N SER A 192 -1.62 -14.69 -9.11
CA SER A 192 -1.42 -15.92 -8.36
C SER A 192 -2.69 -16.73 -8.25
#